data_AF-A0A258B539-F1
#
_entry.id   AF-A0A258B539-F1
#
_cell.length_a   1.000
_cell.length_b   1.000
_cell.length_c   1.000
_cell.angle_alpha   90.00
_cell.angle_beta   90.00
_cell.angle_gamma   90.00
#
_symmetry.space_group_name_H-M   'P 1'
#
loop_
_entity.id
_entity.type
_entity.pdbx_description
1 polymer ?
#
loop_
_entity_poly.entity_id
_entity_poly.type
_entity_poly.pdbx_seq_one_letter_code
_entity_poly.pdbx_strand_id
1 'polypeptide(L)' 'MSRPHNYLSWWIWAVYAVLAGVSVPWYWPVDDRRMLLGFPLWVVVSVLGSLAVSGFTAWLFVCRWPQDDEEDEA' A
#
# COMPACT_ATOMS: atom_id res chain seq x y z
N MET A 1 16.19 17.09 22.39
CA MET A 1 15.26 16.97 21.25
C MET A 1 15.13 15.49 20.91
N SER A 2 14.22 14.79 21.57
CA SER A 2 13.94 13.38 21.29
C SER A 2 13.32 13.31 19.89
N ARG A 3 14.08 12.83 18.90
CA ARG A 3 13.50 12.40 17.62
C ARG A 3 12.68 11.16 17.97
N PRO A 4 11.34 11.19 17.92
CA PRO A 4 10.59 9.96 18.11
C PRO A 4 11.07 8.97 17.05
N HIS A 5 11.56 7.83 17.52
CA HIS A 5 11.93 6.71 16.67
C HIS A 5 10.62 6.17 16.09
N ASN A 6 10.13 6.82 15.03
CA ASN A 6 8.94 6.41 14.33
C ASN A 6 9.30 5.16 13.52
N TYR A 7 9.16 3.98 14.14
CA TYR A 7 9.24 2.68 13.45
C TYR A 7 8.30 2.63 12.24
N LEU A 8 7.19 3.36 12.31
CA LEU A 8 6.32 3.72 11.19
C LEU A 8 6.75 5.08 10.61
N SER A 9 7.81 5.06 9.81
CA SER A 9 8.31 6.25 9.10
C SER A 9 7.16 7.02 8.45
N TRP A 10 7.13 8.34 8.63
CA TRP A 10 6.14 9.24 7.99
C TRP A 10 6.01 9.00 6.47
N TRP A 11 7.10 8.56 5.84
CA TRP A 11 7.12 8.15 4.44
C TRP A 11 6.19 6.97 4.12
N ILE A 12 6.10 5.97 5.01
CA ILE A 12 5.21 4.80 4.87
C ILE A 12 3.76 5.30 4.85
N TRP A 13 3.40 6.17 5.78
CA TRP A 13 2.09 6.81 5.81
C TRP A 13 1.80 7.61 4.54
N ALA A 14 2.77 8.36 4.00
CA ALA A 14 2.61 9.08 2.75
C ALA A 14 2.32 8.12 1.57
N VAL A 15 3.02 6.98 1.50
CA VAL A 15 2.76 5.95 0.48
C VAL A 15 1.37 5.36 0.64
N TYR A 16 0.94 4.99 1.84
CA TYR A 16 -0.43 4.50 2.10
C TYR A 16 -1.50 5.54 1.73
N ALA A 17 -1.28 6.82 2.04
CA ALA A 17 -2.20 7.90 1.69
C ALA A 17 -2.36 8.04 0.17
N VAL A 18 -1.25 7.95 -0.57
CA VAL A 18 -1.27 7.95 -2.04
C VAL A 18 -1.98 6.71 -2.57
N LEU A 19 -1.68 5.51 -2.08
CA LEU A 19 -2.34 4.28 -2.51
C LEU A 19 -3.84 4.32 -2.22
N ALA A 20 -4.25 4.83 -1.05
CA ALA A 20 -5.65 4.99 -0.69
C ALA A 20 -6.35 5.98 -1.63
N GLY A 21 -5.71 7.11 -1.93
CA GLY A 21 -6.26 8.11 -2.86
C GLY A 21 -6.34 7.65 -4.31
N VAL A 22 -5.44 6.77 -4.74
CA VAL A 22 -5.50 6.16 -6.08
C VAL A 22 -6.53 5.04 -6.12
N SER A 23 -6.66 4.24 -5.06
CA SER A 23 -7.61 3.12 -4.97
C SER A 23 -9.07 3.60 -4.98
N VAL A 24 -9.35 4.76 -4.40
CA VAL A 24 -10.67 5.37 -4.37
C VAL A 24 -10.69 6.55 -5.34
N PRO A 25 -11.20 6.38 -6.57
CA PRO A 25 -11.21 7.44 -7.56
C PRO A 25 -12.35 8.43 -7.28
N TRP A 26 -12.19 9.21 -6.21
CA TRP A 26 -13.06 10.34 -5.90
C TRP A 26 -12.99 11.44 -6.97
N TYR A 27 -11.92 11.42 -7.76
CA TYR A 27 -11.64 12.36 -8.83
C TYR A 27 -12.37 12.01 -10.12
N TRP A 28 -13.01 10.84 -10.22
CA TRP A 28 -13.74 10.45 -11.41
C TRP A 28 -15.15 11.07 -11.41
N PRO A 29 -15.61 11.67 -12.53
CA PRO A 29 -17.03 11.99 -12.71
C PRO A 29 -17.93 10.78 -12.49
N VAL A 30 -19.09 11.02 -11.86
CA VAL A 30 -20.13 10.02 -11.55
C VAL A 30 -20.63 9.26 -12.80
N ASP A 31 -20.51 9.85 -13.98
CA ASP A 31 -20.95 9.29 -15.26
C ASP A 31 -19.90 8.42 -15.97
N ASP A 32 -18.78 8.11 -15.32
CA ASP A 32 -17.69 7.37 -15.97
C ASP A 32 -18.04 5.87 -16.12
N ARG A 33 -18.72 5.56 -17.23
CA ARG A 33 -19.13 4.23 -17.69
C ARG A 33 -18.00 3.45 -18.37
N ARG A 34 -16.73 3.79 -18.10
CA ARG A 34 -15.61 3.07 -18.70
C ARG A 34 -15.60 1.64 -18.18
N MET A 35 -15.77 0.71 -19.10
CA MET A 35 -15.87 -0.71 -18.82
C MET A 35 -14.62 -1.38 -19.39
N LEU A 36 -13.88 -2.07 -18.54
CA LEU A 36 -12.60 -2.70 -18.87
C LEU A 36 -12.71 -4.17 -18.49
N LEU A 37 -12.49 -5.09 -19.45
CA LEU A 37 -12.67 -6.54 -19.27
C LEU A 37 -14.07 -6.96 -18.75
N GLY A 38 -15.11 -6.16 -19.01
CA GLY A 38 -16.47 -6.42 -18.54
C GLY A 38 -16.77 -5.91 -17.12
N PHE A 39 -15.82 -5.27 -16.44
CA PHE A 39 -16.00 -4.65 -15.14
C PHE A 39 -15.86 -3.11 -15.21
N PRO A 40 -16.49 -2.35 -14.30
CA PRO A 40 -16.26 -0.92 -14.19
C PRO A 40 -14.77 -0.65 -13.93
N LEU A 41 -14.19 0.34 -14.61
CA LEU A 41 -12.76 0.66 -14.50
C LEU A 41 -12.36 0.97 -13.05
N TRP A 42 -13.26 1.62 -12.29
CA TRP A 42 -13.11 1.83 -10.85
C TRP A 42 -12.85 0.54 -10.06
N VAL A 43 -13.52 -0.56 -10.40
CA VAL A 43 -13.34 -1.86 -9.71
C VAL A 43 -11.91 -2.35 -9.94
N VAL A 44 -11.43 -2.29 -11.19
CA VAL A 44 -10.07 -2.71 -11.54
C VAL A 44 -9.03 -1.87 -10.79
N VAL A 45 -9.24 -0.56 -10.71
CA VAL A 45 -8.35 0.36 -9.97
C VAL A 45 -8.37 0.06 -8.47
N SER A 46 -9.54 -0.20 -7.88
CA SER A 46 -9.67 -0.53 -6.46
C SER A 46 -8.98 -1.85 -6.10
N VAL A 47 -9.13 -2.86 -6.98
CA VAL A 47 -8.48 -4.17 -6.82
C VAL A 47 -6.96 -4.04 -6.92
N LEU A 48 -6.47 -3.33 -7.94
CA LEU A 48 -5.04 -3.03 -8.09
C LEU A 48 -4.50 -2.24 -6.91
N GLY A 49 -5.24 -1.23 -6.42
CA GLY A 49 -4.88 -0.45 -5.24
C GLY A 49 -4.77 -1.35 -3.99
N SER A 50 -5.73 -2.24 -3.78
CA SER A 50 -5.72 -3.19 -2.67
C SER A 50 -4.55 -4.19 -2.76
N LEU A 51 -4.26 -4.69 -3.97
CA LEU A 51 -3.10 -5.53 -4.24
C LEU A 51 -1.78 -4.80 -3.95
N ALA A 52 -1.66 -3.54 -4.37
CA ALA A 52 -0.49 -2.71 -4.12
C ALA A 52 -0.31 -2.46 -2.61
N VAL A 53 -1.39 -2.21 -1.87
CA VAL A 53 -1.35 -2.04 -0.41
C VAL A 53 -0.87 -3.33 0.26
N SER A 54 -1.45 -4.47 -0.11
CA SER A 54 -1.08 -5.77 0.44
C SER A 54 0.38 -6.12 0.13
N GLY A 55 0.81 -5.94 -1.13
CA GLY A 55 2.18 -6.17 -1.57
C GLY A 55 3.19 -5.24 -0.89
N PHE A 56 2.84 -3.96 -0.73
CA PHE A 56 3.69 -3.00 -0.01
C PHE A 56 3.83 -3.37 1.47
N THR A 57 2.75 -3.85 2.09
CA THR A 57 2.76 -4.37 3.47
C THR A 57 3.68 -5.59 3.57
N ALA A 58 3.51 -6.58 2.68
CA ALA A 58 4.33 -7.79 2.64
C ALA A 58 5.81 -7.45 2.39
N TRP A 59 6.09 -6.52 1.48
CA TRP A 59 7.45 -6.05 1.20
C TRP A 59 8.08 -5.32 2.38
N LEU A 60 7.31 -4.51 3.11
CA LEU A 60 7.77 -3.87 4.34
C LEU A 60 8.16 -4.92 5.39
N PHE A 61 7.36 -5.98 5.56
CA PHE A 61 7.72 -7.08 6.44
C PHE A 61 8.98 -7.79 5.93
N VAL A 62 9.07 -8.20 4.66
CA VAL A 62 10.23 -8.94 4.15
C VAL A 62 11.54 -8.11 4.18
N CYS A 63 11.50 -6.82 3.86
CA CYS A 63 12.71 -6.00 3.76
C CYS A 63 13.08 -5.23 5.03
N ARG A 64 12.14 -4.96 5.95
CA ARG A 64 12.42 -4.24 7.21
C ARG A 64 12.26 -5.07 8.46
N TRP A 65 11.66 -6.26 8.40
CA TRP A 65 11.75 -7.19 9.51
C TRP A 65 13.19 -7.66 9.56
N PRO A 66 13.93 -7.41 10.65
CA PRO A 66 15.18 -8.12 10.85
C PRO A 66 14.81 -9.60 10.81
N GLN A 67 15.34 -10.34 9.85
CA GLN A 67 15.58 -11.75 10.13
C GLN A 67 16.40 -11.69 11.40
N ASP A 68 15.83 -12.15 12.51
CA ASP A 68 16.64 -12.53 13.64
C ASP A 68 17.54 -13.61 13.05
N ASP A 69 18.72 -13.18 12.59
CA ASP A 69 19.91 -14.01 12.51
C ASP A 69 20.24 -14.32 13.97
N GLU A 70 19.37 -15.11 14.63
CA GLU A 70 19.79 -15.97 15.70
C GLU A 70 20.76 -16.95 15.03
N GLU A 71 22.02 -16.52 14.99
CA GLU A 71 23.12 -17.29 15.52
C GLU A 71 22.64 -18.17 16.69
N ASP A 72 21.92 -19.25 16.38
CA ASP A 72 21.92 -20.43 17.23
C ASP A 72 23.31 -21.08 17.06
N GLU A 73 24.31 -20.44 17.67
CA GLU A 73 25.47 -21.13 18.21
C GLU A 73 25.01 -22.05 19.36
N ALA A 74 24.78 -23.34 19.06
CA ALA A 74 24.86 -24.43 20.04
C ALA A 74 25.16 -25.78 19.38
#